data_AF-A0A0K2UMC3-F1
#
_entry.id   AF-A0A0K2UMC3-F1
#
_cell.length_a   1.000
_cell.length_b   1.000
_cell.length_c   1.000
_cell.angle_alpha   90.00
_cell.angle_beta   90.00
_cell.angle_gamma   90.00
#
_symmetry.space_group_name_H-M   'P 1'
#
loop_
_entity.id
_entity.type
_entity.pdbx_description
1 polymer ?
#
loop_
_entity_poly.entity_id
_entity_poly.type
_entity_poly.pdbx_seq_one_letter_code
_entity_poly.pdbx_strand_id
1 'polypeptide(L)'
;MDLDSVLSFLRKHNLNKTEDLLKDEFKSDNKSIPKSQDSNHPDATTDNHDDVKDQEESDVLRSYKSDEKNPLMYSHVYRELESFVERSVDLYKPELSQILYPVFVHMYLELVYNGHEGAAMEFIKTFGSKQESFYEEDVQKLSYMTKPRHMRGSELIENFQTA
;
A
#
# COMPACT_ATOMS: atom_id res chain seq x y z
N MET A 1 -8.25 -33.72 18.31
CA MET A 1 -8.78 -32.45 18.83
C MET A 1 -9.96 -32.17 17.95
N ASP A 2 -11.13 -32.25 18.54
CA ASP A 2 -12.29 -32.67 17.76
C ASP A 2 -13.18 -31.44 17.53
N LEU A 3 -13.86 -31.38 16.38
CA LEU A 3 -14.57 -30.17 15.94
C LEU A 3 -15.56 -29.65 17.00
N ASP A 4 -16.28 -30.55 17.66
CA ASP A 4 -17.20 -30.23 18.75
C ASP A 4 -16.51 -29.65 20.00
N SER A 5 -15.25 -29.99 20.25
CA SER A 5 -14.44 -29.39 21.34
C SER A 5 -14.06 -27.95 21.01
N VAL A 6 -13.82 -27.63 19.73
CA VAL A 6 -13.54 -26.26 19.27
C VAL A 6 -14.83 -25.44 19.29
N LEU A 7 -15.93 -25.94 18.72
CA LEU A 7 -17.23 -25.26 18.69
C LEU A 7 -17.77 -24.98 20.11
N SER A 8 -17.65 -25.94 21.04
CA SER A 8 -18.07 -25.73 22.43
C SER A 8 -17.17 -24.74 23.20
N PHE A 9 -15.86 -24.67 22.87
CA PHE A 9 -14.97 -23.62 23.39
C PHE A 9 -15.36 -22.23 22.88
N LEU A 10 -15.58 -22.07 21.57
CA LEU A 10 -16.00 -20.81 20.96
C LEU A 10 -17.30 -20.29 21.59
N ARG A 11 -18.29 -21.18 21.77
CA ARG A 11 -19.56 -20.85 22.44
C ARG A 11 -19.38 -20.42 23.89
N LYS A 12 -18.52 -21.11 24.65
CA LYS A 12 -18.20 -20.77 26.05
C LYS A 12 -17.58 -19.37 26.18
N HIS A 13 -16.90 -18.89 25.15
CA HIS A 13 -16.29 -17.56 25.09
C HIS A 13 -17.13 -16.53 24.31
N ASN A 14 -18.38 -16.83 23.98
CA ASN A 14 -19.31 -15.98 23.19
C ASN A 14 -18.79 -15.59 21.79
N LEU A 15 -17.88 -16.36 21.21
CA LEU A 15 -17.26 -16.12 19.91
C LEU A 15 -18.16 -16.60 18.75
N ASN A 16 -19.44 -16.23 18.78
CA ASN A 16 -20.49 -16.77 17.90
C ASN A 16 -20.16 -16.54 16.40
N LYS A 17 -19.62 -15.37 16.05
CA LYS A 17 -19.16 -15.07 14.68
C LYS A 17 -18.12 -16.08 14.18
N THR A 18 -17.20 -16.48 15.04
CA THR A 18 -16.17 -17.48 14.75
C THR A 18 -16.74 -18.90 14.75
N GLU A 19 -17.73 -19.18 15.61
CA GLU A 19 -18.46 -20.46 15.61
C GLU A 19 -19.20 -20.69 14.28
N ASP A 20 -19.75 -19.64 13.67
CA ASP A 20 -20.49 -19.74 12.41
C ASP A 20 -19.58 -19.75 11.17
N LEU A 21 -18.54 -18.90 11.11
CA LEU A 21 -17.56 -18.90 10.02
C LEU A 21 -16.93 -20.29 9.82
N LEU A 22 -16.49 -20.91 10.91
CA LEU A 22 -15.82 -22.21 10.92
C LEU A 22 -16.76 -23.37 10.54
N LYS A 23 -18.09 -23.22 10.69
CA LYS A 23 -19.07 -24.17 10.15
C LYS A 23 -19.22 -24.05 8.64
N ASP A 24 -19.14 -22.84 8.09
CA ASP A 24 -19.32 -22.60 6.65
C ASP A 24 -18.07 -22.98 5.84
N GLU A 25 -16.88 -22.80 6.42
CA GLU A 25 -15.63 -23.38 5.93
C GLU A 25 -15.72 -24.91 5.86
N PHE A 26 -16.11 -25.58 6.95
CA PHE A 26 -16.21 -27.05 7.00
C PHE A 26 -17.30 -27.64 6.08
N LYS A 27 -18.36 -26.88 5.75
CA LYS A 27 -19.33 -27.25 4.70
C LYS A 27 -18.74 -27.14 3.29
N SER A 28 -17.79 -26.24 3.07
CA SER A 28 -17.25 -25.89 1.76
C SER A 28 -16.18 -26.85 1.27
N ASP A 29 -15.32 -27.34 2.17
CA ASP A 29 -14.25 -28.32 1.85
C ASP A 29 -14.76 -29.66 1.30
N ASN A 30 -16.04 -29.98 1.52
CA ASN A 30 -16.61 -31.29 1.21
C ASN A 30 -17.23 -31.38 -0.21
N LYS A 31 -16.79 -30.56 -1.18
CA LYS A 31 -17.34 -30.55 -2.55
C LYS A 31 -16.27 -30.44 -3.64
N SER A 32 -16.08 -31.52 -4.40
CA SER A 32 -15.19 -31.56 -5.56
C SER A 32 -15.65 -32.63 -6.60
N ILE A 33 -15.26 -32.61 -7.88
CA ILE A 33 -14.53 -31.56 -8.63
C ILE A 33 -15.52 -30.88 -9.65
N PRO A 34 -15.38 -30.77 -11.01
CA PRO A 34 -16.23 -29.82 -11.78
C PRO A 34 -17.15 -30.45 -12.85
N LYS A 35 -17.98 -29.60 -13.48
CA LYS A 35 -18.35 -29.69 -14.92
C LYS A 35 -18.39 -28.28 -15.53
N SER A 36 -17.92 -28.17 -16.76
CA SER A 36 -17.84 -26.93 -17.56
C SER A 36 -18.82 -26.94 -18.73
N GLN A 37 -19.34 -25.78 -19.14
CA GLN A 37 -19.72 -25.47 -20.53
C GLN A 37 -20.03 -23.97 -20.76
N ASP A 38 -19.97 -23.56 -22.03
CA ASP A 38 -19.98 -22.19 -22.56
C ASP A 38 -21.24 -21.32 -22.32
N SER A 39 -21.09 -19.99 -22.37
CA SER A 39 -21.70 -19.14 -23.41
C SER A 39 -21.32 -17.64 -23.29
N ASN A 40 -21.61 -16.85 -24.34
CA ASN A 40 -21.03 -15.52 -24.62
C ASN A 40 -21.70 -14.32 -23.92
N HIS A 41 -20.94 -13.21 -23.85
CA HIS A 41 -21.29 -11.77 -23.89
C HIS A 41 -22.69 -11.37 -24.47
N PRO A 42 -23.15 -10.10 -24.28
CA PRO A 42 -22.90 -9.13 -23.18
C PRO A 42 -24.17 -8.35 -22.72
N ASP A 43 -24.15 -7.70 -21.55
CA ASP A 43 -24.58 -6.28 -21.39
C ASP A 43 -24.12 -5.72 -20.02
N ALA A 44 -24.33 -4.41 -19.77
CA ALA A 44 -23.86 -3.69 -18.60
C ALA A 44 -24.95 -3.33 -17.56
N THR A 45 -24.64 -3.50 -16.28
CA THR A 45 -25.23 -2.72 -15.18
C THR A 45 -24.19 -2.46 -14.08
N THR A 46 -24.37 -1.36 -13.34
CA THR A 46 -23.52 -0.84 -12.26
C THR A 46 -23.55 -1.70 -10.98
N ASP A 47 -22.64 -1.36 -10.05
CA ASP A 47 -22.41 -1.91 -8.70
C ASP A 47 -21.83 -3.35 -8.66
N ASN A 48 -20.70 -3.49 -7.96
CA ASN A 48 -20.71 -3.92 -6.57
C ASN A 48 -19.33 -3.77 -5.89
N HIS A 49 -19.38 -3.47 -4.59
CA HIS A 49 -18.37 -3.69 -3.53
C HIS A 49 -16.89 -3.94 -3.87
N ASP A 50 -16.01 -3.12 -3.29
CA ASP A 50 -14.58 -3.42 -3.09
C ASP A 50 -14.36 -4.54 -2.04
N ASP A 51 -14.82 -5.76 -2.35
CA ASP A 51 -14.47 -6.99 -1.60
C ASP A 51 -13.04 -7.44 -1.95
N VAL A 52 -12.06 -6.57 -1.66
CA VAL A 52 -10.63 -6.90 -1.72
C VAL A 52 -10.32 -7.78 -0.50
N LYS A 53 -10.46 -9.10 -0.70
CA LYS A 53 -9.92 -10.14 0.19
C LYS A 53 -8.54 -9.76 0.71
N ASP A 54 -8.29 -10.07 1.98
CA ASP A 54 -6.96 -10.03 2.60
C ASP A 54 -5.98 -10.99 1.89
N GLN A 55 -5.40 -10.52 0.80
CA GLN A 55 -4.12 -11.03 0.31
C GLN A 55 -3.03 -10.51 1.26
N GLU A 56 -2.10 -11.39 1.63
CA GLU A 56 -1.03 -11.09 2.58
C GLU A 56 -0.21 -9.86 2.14
N GLU A 57 -0.49 -8.71 2.74
CA GLU A 57 0.29 -7.50 2.53
C GLU A 57 1.69 -7.72 3.11
N SER A 58 2.73 -7.50 2.30
CA SER A 58 4.11 -7.61 2.77
C SER A 58 4.35 -6.62 3.91
N ASP A 59 5.16 -7.01 4.90
CA ASP A 59 5.43 -6.15 6.06
C ASP A 59 6.08 -4.80 5.67
N VAL A 60 6.74 -4.76 4.50
CA VAL A 60 7.19 -3.55 3.80
C VAL A 60 6.05 -2.56 3.59
N LEU A 61 4.93 -3.01 3.00
CA LEU A 61 3.77 -2.18 2.72
C LEU A 61 3.07 -1.73 4.01
N ARG A 62 2.97 -2.62 5.00
CA ARG A 62 2.37 -2.31 6.31
C ARG A 62 3.05 -1.13 7.03
N SER A 63 4.36 -0.94 6.82
CA SER A 63 5.11 0.20 7.39
C SER A 63 4.64 1.58 6.91
N TYR A 64 3.95 1.64 5.76
CA TYR A 64 3.38 2.88 5.23
C TYR A 64 1.96 3.18 5.75
N LYS A 65 1.37 2.31 6.58
CA LYS A 65 0.05 2.56 7.17
C LYS A 65 0.15 3.67 8.22
N SER A 66 -0.48 4.82 7.94
CA SER A 66 -0.49 5.99 8.83
C SER A 66 -1.93 6.41 9.13
N ASP A 67 -2.41 6.08 10.34
CA ASP A 67 -3.81 6.31 10.73
C ASP A 67 -4.19 7.80 10.87
N GLU A 68 -3.23 8.73 11.00
CA GLU A 68 -3.51 10.15 11.32
C GLU A 68 -2.51 11.18 10.73
N LYS A 69 -2.21 11.12 9.42
CA LYS A 69 -1.43 12.16 8.71
C LYS A 69 -2.27 12.92 7.68
N ASN A 70 -2.42 14.24 7.84
CA ASN A 70 -3.08 15.09 6.83
C ASN A 70 -2.27 15.13 5.52
N PRO A 71 -2.82 14.66 4.37
CA PRO A 71 -2.08 14.56 3.10
C PRO A 71 -1.53 15.91 2.59
N LEU A 72 -2.19 17.01 2.95
CA LEU A 72 -1.80 18.35 2.53
C LEU A 72 -0.50 18.85 3.21
N MET A 73 -0.07 18.20 4.30
CA MET A 73 1.15 18.59 5.04
C MET A 73 2.43 18.08 4.39
N TYR A 74 2.39 17.03 3.56
CA TYR A 74 3.59 16.41 2.98
C TYR A 74 4.38 17.39 2.12
N SER A 75 3.69 18.16 1.27
CA SER A 75 4.30 19.22 0.44
C SER A 75 4.80 20.43 1.24
N HIS A 76 4.39 20.59 2.51
CA HIS A 76 4.92 21.59 3.43
C HIS A 76 6.20 21.08 4.11
N VAL A 77 6.10 19.94 4.79
CA VAL A 77 7.20 19.33 5.56
C VAL A 77 8.41 19.02 4.67
N TYR A 78 8.19 18.50 3.46
CA TYR A 78 9.29 18.26 2.52
C TYR A 78 9.98 19.57 2.08
N ARG A 79 9.21 20.65 1.89
CA ARG A 79 9.75 21.98 1.53
C ARG A 79 10.49 22.64 2.71
N GLU A 80 10.08 22.38 3.93
CA GLU A 80 10.84 22.77 5.12
C GLU A 80 12.18 22.00 5.21
N LEU A 81 12.19 20.72 4.83
CA LEU A 81 13.42 19.93 4.72
C LEU A 81 14.36 20.44 3.61
N GLU A 82 13.86 20.68 2.38
CA GLU A 82 14.63 21.35 1.32
C GLU A 82 15.24 22.66 1.82
N SER A 83 14.42 23.48 2.50
CA SER A 83 14.84 24.77 3.02
C SER A 83 15.77 24.67 4.24
N PHE A 84 15.82 23.55 4.95
CA PHE A 84 16.78 23.28 6.01
C PHE A 84 18.14 22.92 5.41
N VAL A 85 18.17 22.03 4.40
CA VAL A 85 19.40 21.65 3.69
C VAL A 85 20.06 22.86 3.04
N GLU A 86 19.31 23.69 2.30
CA GLU A 86 19.88 24.90 1.67
C GLU A 86 20.39 25.95 2.69
N ARG A 87 19.85 25.96 3.91
CA ARG A 87 20.31 26.85 4.99
C ARG A 87 21.44 26.25 5.84
N SER A 88 21.84 25.01 5.59
CA SER A 88 22.98 24.39 6.26
C SER A 88 24.31 24.99 5.77
N VAL A 89 25.40 24.73 6.50
CA VAL A 89 26.75 25.17 6.09
C VAL A 89 27.16 24.40 4.83
N ASP A 90 27.75 25.07 3.84
CA ASP A 90 28.07 24.45 2.54
C ASP A 90 28.96 23.19 2.63
N LEU A 91 29.73 23.04 3.72
CA LEU A 91 30.52 21.84 4.05
C LEU A 91 29.66 20.59 4.33
N TYR A 92 28.41 20.75 4.77
CA TYR A 92 27.47 19.68 5.09
C TYR A 92 26.31 19.56 4.10
N LYS A 93 26.20 20.51 3.16
CA LYS A 93 25.17 20.48 2.11
C LYS A 93 25.18 19.21 1.26
N PRO A 94 26.33 18.67 0.77
CA PRO A 94 26.28 17.48 -0.07
C PRO A 94 25.79 16.24 0.69
N GLU A 95 26.22 16.04 1.93
CA GLU A 95 25.75 14.93 2.78
C GLU A 95 24.28 15.09 3.19
N LEU A 96 23.84 16.32 3.49
CA LEU A 96 22.44 16.61 3.82
C LEU A 96 21.50 16.59 2.60
N SER A 97 22.00 16.79 1.38
CA SER A 97 21.22 16.60 0.16
C SER A 97 20.90 15.13 -0.11
N GLN A 98 21.78 14.20 0.28
CA GLN A 98 21.57 12.76 0.05
C GLN A 98 20.32 12.19 0.74
N ILE A 99 19.85 12.80 1.83
CA ILE A 99 18.60 12.37 2.49
C ILE A 99 17.32 12.86 1.79
N LEU A 100 17.41 13.84 0.88
CA LEU A 100 16.22 14.42 0.23
C LEU A 100 15.50 13.39 -0.64
N TYR A 101 16.23 12.61 -1.44
CA TYR A 101 15.62 11.63 -2.33
C TYR A 101 14.96 10.44 -1.60
N PRO A 102 15.60 9.74 -0.64
CA PRO A 102 14.95 8.70 0.15
C PRO A 102 13.70 9.21 0.88
N VAL A 103 13.76 10.40 1.48
CA VAL A 103 12.59 11.01 2.17
C VAL A 103 11.48 11.35 1.17
N PHE A 104 11.81 11.89 0.00
CA PHE A 104 10.86 12.13 -1.09
C PHE A 104 10.15 10.83 -1.52
N VAL A 105 10.89 9.74 -1.73
CA VAL A 105 10.33 8.44 -2.12
C VAL A 105 9.42 7.88 -1.03
N HIS A 106 9.88 7.83 0.23
CA HIS A 106 9.03 7.34 1.32
C HIS A 106 7.75 8.19 1.50
N MET A 107 7.84 9.52 1.39
CA MET A 107 6.68 10.41 1.47
C MET A 107 5.69 10.21 0.31
N TYR A 108 6.18 9.95 -0.91
CA TYR A 108 5.32 9.60 -2.04
C TYR A 108 4.64 8.23 -1.84
N LEU A 109 5.39 7.21 -1.46
CA LEU A 109 4.88 5.86 -1.23
C LEU A 109 3.86 5.82 -0.07
N GLU A 110 4.06 6.62 0.98
CA GLU A 110 3.10 6.78 2.08
C GLU A 110 1.79 7.42 1.60
N LEU A 111 1.85 8.46 0.77
CA LEU A 111 0.66 9.09 0.18
C LEU A 111 -0.11 8.12 -0.74
N VAL A 112 0.61 7.34 -1.57
CA VAL A 112 -0.02 6.32 -2.43
C VAL A 112 -0.67 5.22 -1.58
N TYR A 113 0.03 4.70 -0.57
CA TYR A 113 -0.42 3.56 0.23
C TYR A 113 -1.72 3.85 0.97
N ASN A 114 -1.84 5.04 1.58
CA ASN A 114 -3.04 5.47 2.28
C ASN A 114 -4.14 6.02 1.32
N GLY A 115 -4.00 5.80 0.00
CA GLY A 115 -5.01 6.11 -1.01
C GLY A 115 -5.14 7.59 -1.37
N HIS A 116 -4.17 8.43 -1.03
CA HIS A 116 -4.22 9.87 -1.23
C HIS A 116 -3.74 10.29 -2.64
N GLU A 117 -4.30 9.65 -3.68
CA GLU A 117 -3.82 9.72 -5.08
C GLU A 117 -3.61 11.17 -5.58
N GLY A 118 -4.54 12.08 -5.24
CA GLY A 118 -4.44 13.50 -5.62
C GLY A 118 -3.25 14.23 -4.98
N ALA A 119 -3.00 14.01 -3.69
CA ALA A 119 -1.86 14.59 -2.99
C ALA A 119 -0.54 13.95 -3.45
N ALA A 120 -0.52 12.64 -3.71
CA ALA A 120 0.63 11.95 -4.29
C ALA A 120 1.00 12.54 -5.66
N MET A 121 0.01 12.73 -6.55
CA MET A 121 0.20 13.35 -7.88
C MET A 121 0.68 14.81 -7.79
N GLU A 122 0.17 15.61 -6.87
CA GLU A 122 0.66 16.98 -6.66
C GLU A 122 2.11 16.99 -6.13
N PHE A 123 2.43 16.10 -5.19
CA PHE A 123 3.75 15.96 -4.60
C PHE A 123 4.82 15.56 -5.62
N ILE A 124 4.61 14.48 -6.38
CA ILE A 124 5.57 14.03 -7.40
C ILE A 124 5.73 15.06 -8.54
N LYS A 125 4.65 15.77 -8.91
CA LYS A 125 4.71 16.87 -9.89
C LYS A 125 5.49 18.08 -9.38
N THR A 126 5.49 18.33 -8.07
CA THR A 126 6.11 19.52 -7.45
C THR A 126 7.58 19.31 -7.10
N PHE A 127 7.98 18.08 -6.76
CA PHE A 127 9.32 17.76 -6.25
C PHE A 127 10.08 16.70 -7.07
N GLY A 128 9.41 15.95 -7.96
CA GLY A 128 10.06 14.92 -8.77
C GLY A 128 11.09 15.49 -9.75
N SER A 129 10.76 16.58 -10.45
CA SER A 129 11.69 17.27 -11.37
C SER A 129 12.78 18.09 -10.67
N LYS A 130 12.92 17.96 -9.35
CA LYS A 130 14.02 18.55 -8.55
C LYS A 130 15.03 17.51 -8.08
N GLN A 131 14.67 16.23 -8.14
CA GLN A 131 15.59 15.15 -7.76
C GLN A 131 16.76 15.11 -8.75
N GLU A 132 17.90 14.56 -8.33
CA GLU A 132 19.07 14.45 -9.19
C GLU A 132 18.77 13.61 -10.44
N SER A 133 19.32 13.99 -11.60
CA SER A 133 19.04 13.31 -12.88
C SER A 133 19.39 11.82 -12.91
N PHE A 134 20.23 11.35 -11.98
CA PHE A 134 20.50 9.93 -11.76
C PHE A 134 19.23 9.13 -11.38
N TYR A 135 18.26 9.77 -10.72
CA TYR A 135 17.01 9.17 -10.27
C TYR A 135 15.83 9.39 -11.24
N GLU A 136 16.04 10.04 -12.39
CA GLU A 136 14.94 10.44 -13.30
C GLU A 136 14.10 9.23 -13.77
N GLU A 137 14.74 8.09 -14.07
CA GLU A 137 14.06 6.86 -14.48
C GLU A 137 13.17 6.29 -13.35
N ASP A 138 13.63 6.33 -12.11
CA ASP A 138 12.89 5.80 -10.95
C ASP A 138 11.76 6.74 -10.52
N VAL A 139 11.98 8.06 -10.59
CA VAL A 139 10.91 9.06 -10.44
C VAL A 139 9.84 8.86 -11.52
N GLN A 140 10.23 8.56 -12.76
CA GLN A 140 9.27 8.24 -13.82
C GLN A 140 8.48 6.96 -13.52
N LYS A 141 9.14 5.87 -13.12
CA LYS A 141 8.46 4.61 -12.71
C LYS A 141 7.48 4.84 -11.56
N LEU A 142 7.91 5.55 -10.51
CA LEU A 142 7.08 5.93 -9.37
C LEU A 142 5.84 6.71 -9.81
N SER A 143 5.94 7.60 -10.81
CA SER A 143 4.79 8.38 -11.30
C SER A 143 3.64 7.54 -11.89
N TYR A 144 3.90 6.29 -12.31
CA TYR A 144 2.87 5.35 -12.74
C TYR A 144 2.23 4.56 -11.56
N MET A 145 2.89 4.51 -10.41
CA MET A 145 2.47 3.76 -9.22
C MET A 145 1.46 4.55 -8.36
N THR A 146 0.38 5.04 -8.98
CA THR A 146 -0.60 5.94 -8.33
C THR A 146 -1.57 5.29 -7.34
N LYS A 147 -1.57 3.96 -7.16
CA LYS A 147 -2.54 3.22 -6.32
C LYS A 147 -1.85 2.14 -5.48
N PRO A 148 -2.37 1.77 -4.28
CA PRO A 148 -1.80 0.69 -3.46
C PRO A 148 -1.65 -0.65 -4.20
N ARG A 149 -2.60 -0.95 -5.11
CA ARG A 149 -2.55 -2.16 -5.95
C ARG A 149 -1.38 -2.18 -6.95
N HIS A 150 -0.75 -1.04 -7.26
CA HIS A 150 0.46 -0.94 -8.10
C HIS A 150 1.75 -1.10 -7.27
N MET A 151 1.66 -1.07 -5.92
CA MET A 151 2.80 -1.22 -5.02
C MET A 151 3.12 -2.69 -4.71
N ARG A 152 2.11 -3.58 -4.75
CA ARG A 152 2.26 -5.01 -4.47
C ARG A 152 3.11 -5.68 -5.57
N GLY A 153 4.27 -6.23 -5.20
CA GLY A 153 5.20 -6.90 -6.12
C GLY A 153 6.00 -5.95 -7.03
N SER A 154 6.20 -4.69 -6.63
CA SER A 154 7.06 -3.75 -7.36
C SER A 154 8.50 -3.82 -6.83
N GLU A 155 9.43 -4.28 -7.67
CA GLU A 155 10.87 -4.40 -7.37
C GLU A 155 11.47 -3.10 -6.80
N LEU A 156 10.96 -1.92 -7.21
CA LEU A 156 11.38 -0.63 -6.65
C LEU A 156 11.17 -0.54 -5.15
N ILE A 157 10.02 -0.99 -4.62
CA ILE A 157 9.68 -0.87 -3.20
C ILE A 157 10.55 -1.81 -2.36
N GLU A 158 10.92 -2.96 -2.92
CA GLU A 158 11.85 -3.92 -2.30
C GLU A 158 13.29 -3.36 -2.30
N ASN A 159 13.71 -2.73 -3.40
CA ASN A 159 15.00 -2.05 -3.51
C ASN A 159 15.12 -0.85 -2.53
N PHE A 160 14.09 -0.01 -2.40
CA PHE A 160 14.07 1.14 -1.49
C PHE A 160 14.07 0.76 0.00
N GLN A 161 13.93 -0.52 0.36
CA GLN A 161 14.08 -1.01 1.74
C GLN A 161 15.44 -1.69 2.00
N THR A 162 16.22 -1.97 0.95
CA THR A 162 17.45 -2.79 1.01
C THR A 162 18.74 -1.95 0.88
N ALA A 163 18.61 -0.65 0.60
CA ALA A 163 19.71 0.31 0.41
C ALA A 163 20.06 1.09 1.70
#